data_AF-A0A9E1RI76-F1
#
_entry.id   AF-A0A9E1RI76-F1
#
_cell.length_a   1.000
_cell.length_b   1.000
_cell.length_c   1.000
_cell.angle_alpha   90.00
_cell.angle_beta   90.00
_cell.angle_gamma   90.00
#
_symmetry.space_group_name_H-M   'P 1'
#
loop_
_entity.id
_entity.type
_entity.pdbx_description
1 polymer ?
#
loop_
_entity_poly.entity_id
_entity_poly.type
_entity_poly.pdbx_seq_one_letter_code
_entity_poly.pdbx_strand_id
1 'polypeptide(L)' 'MNRGIEIDTKLADDINRSVIKEQVELGVAVRMACLKIFCG' A
#
# COMPACT_ATOMS: atom_id res chain seq x y z
N MET A 1 -6.28 8.46 0.84
CA MET A 1 -5.97 9.20 -0.40
C MET A 1 -7.28 9.45 -1.11
N ASN A 2 -7.74 10.69 -1.07
CA ASN A 2 -8.95 11.15 -1.72
C ASN A 2 -8.61 11.48 -3.18
N ARG A 3 -9.20 10.72 -4.11
CA ARG A 3 -9.05 10.91 -5.54
C ARG A 3 -9.61 12.29 -5.95
N GLY A 4 -8.88 12.99 -6.81
CA GLY A 4 -9.23 14.35 -7.26
C GLY A 4 -8.99 15.45 -6.23
N ILE A 5 -8.47 15.12 -5.03
CA ILE A 5 -8.06 16.11 -4.02
C ILE A 5 -6.55 15.99 -3.78
N GLU A 6 -6.07 14.91 -3.15
CA GLU A 6 -4.63 14.75 -2.89
C GLU A 6 -3.91 13.90 -3.95
N ILE A 7 -4.65 13.10 -4.72
CA ILE A 7 -4.08 12.28 -5.79
C ILE A 7 -4.95 12.35 -7.05
N ASP A 8 -4.30 12.47 -8.21
CA ASP A 8 -4.99 12.37 -9.49
C ASP A 8 -5.58 10.96 -9.67
N THR A 9 -6.85 10.90 -10.12
CA THR A 9 -7.58 9.64 -10.29
C THR A 9 -6.88 8.70 -11.28
N LYS A 10 -6.40 9.22 -12.42
CA LYS A 10 -5.75 8.38 -13.44
C LYS A 10 -4.44 7.83 -12.91
N LEU A 11 -3.67 8.64 -12.18
CA LEU A 11 -2.44 8.16 -11.54
C LEU A 11 -2.72 7.10 -10.47
N ALA A 12 -3.75 7.28 -9.65
CA ALA A 12 -4.10 6.34 -8.59
C ALA A 12 -4.52 4.97 -9.13
N ASP A 13 -5.20 4.95 -10.29
CA ASP A 13 -5.80 3.75 -10.88
C ASP A 13 -4.98 3.14 -12.03
N ASP A 14 -3.89 3.78 -12.47
CA ASP A 14 -2.98 3.23 -13.50
C ASP A 14 -2.17 2.06 -12.93
N ILE A 15 -2.46 0.85 -13.39
CA ILE A 15 -1.81 -0.38 -12.93
C ILE A 15 -0.30 -0.45 -13.23
N ASN A 16 0.19 0.30 -14.21
CA ASN A 16 1.60 0.28 -14.59
C ASN A 16 2.44 1.29 -13.79
N ARG A 17 1.78 2.18 -13.04
CA ARG A 17 2.44 3.29 -12.35
C ARG A 17 2.06 3.39 -10.88
N SER A 18 0.83 3.04 -10.53
CA SER A 18 0.33 3.06 -9.16
C SER A 18 0.90 1.89 -8.37
N VAL A 19 1.56 2.21 -7.26
CA VAL A 19 2.09 1.22 -6.31
C VAL A 19 1.21 1.08 -5.06
N ILE A 20 0.01 1.70 -5.05
CA ILE A 20 -0.85 1.76 -3.85
C ILE A 20 -1.20 0.36 -3.35
N LYS A 21 -1.52 -0.57 -4.26
CA LYS A 21 -1.86 -1.94 -3.89
C LYS A 21 -0.66 -2.68 -3.30
N GLU A 22 0.47 -2.63 -3.99
CA GLU A 22 1.72 -3.27 -3.54
C GLU A 22 2.16 -2.71 -2.18
N GLN A 23 2.08 -1.40 -1.97
CA GLN A 23 2.42 -0.78 -0.69
C GLN A 23 1.52 -1.25 0.46
N VAL A 24 0.21 -1.46 0.23
CA VAL A 24 -0.70 -2.00 1.24
C VAL A 24 -0.30 -3.44 1.60
N GLU A 25 -0.02 -4.27 0.60
CA GLU A 25 0.40 -5.66 0.78
C GLU A 25 1.75 -5.75 1.52
N LEU A 26 2.75 -4.97 1.09
CA LEU A 26 4.05 -4.89 1.76
C LEU A 26 3.91 -4.38 3.20
N GLY A 27 3.04 -3.40 3.45
CA GLY A 27 2.77 -2.91 4.80
C GLY A 27 2.20 -3.98 5.73
N VAL A 28 1.31 -4.85 5.23
CA VAL A 28 0.81 -6.00 5.99
C VAL A 28 1.95 -6.98 6.24
N ALA A 29 2.74 -7.32 5.22
CA ALA A 29 3.87 -8.24 5.34
C ALA A 29 4.86 -7.81 6.43
N VAL A 30 5.22 -6.52 6.48
CA VAL A 30 6.12 -5.97 7.50
C VAL A 30 5.53 -6.14 8.90
N ARG A 31 4.25 -5.80 9.10
CA ARG A 31 3.59 -5.96 10.42
C ARG A 31 3.51 -7.42 10.84
N MET A 32 3.20 -8.32 9.90
CA MET A 32 3.18 -9.77 10.17
C MET A 32 4.57 -10.29 10.53
N ALA A 33 5.63 -9.79 9.87
CA ALA A 33 7.00 -10.11 10.23
C ALA A 33 7.35 -9.63 11.65
N CYS A 34 6.96 -8.40 12.02
CA CYS A 34 7.15 -7.89 13.38
C CYS A 34 6.42 -8.77 14.42
N LEU A 35 5.15 -9.12 14.17
CA LEU A 35 4.41 -10.01 15.07
C LEU A 35 5.08 -11.38 15.18
N LYS A 36 5.59 -11.93 14.08
CA LYS A 36 6.33 -13.20 14.10
C LYS A 36 7.60 -13.11 14.94
N ILE A 37 8.33 -11.99 14.85
CA ILE A 37 9.57 -11.77 15.61
C ILE A 37 9.31 -11.60 17.11
N PHE A 38 8.26 -10.86 17.49
CA PHE A 38 8.04 -10.47 18.89
C PHE A 38 7.03 -11.34 19.65
N CYS A 39 6.18 -12.10 18.97
CA CYS A 39 5.08 -12.84 19.59
C CYS A 39 5.02 -14.32 19.20
N GLY A 40 5.92 -14.83 18.35
CA GLY A 40 5.86 -16.18 17.82
C GLY A 40 7.18 -16.91 17.79
#